data_AF-A0A3B9F1X1-F1
#
_entry.id   AF-A0A3B9F1X1-F1
#
_cell.length_a   1.000
_cell.length_b   1.000
_cell.length_c   1.000
_cell.angle_alpha   90.00
_cell.angle_beta   90.00
_cell.angle_gamma   90.00
#
_symmetry.space_group_name_H-M   'P 1'
#
loop_
_entity.id
_entity.type
_entity.pdbx_description
1 polymer ?
#
loop_
_entity_poly.entity_id
_entity_poly.type
_entity_poly.pdbx_seq_one_letter_code
_entity_poly.pdbx_strand_id
1 'polypeptide(L)' 'EGGQMPLQRRVPKFGFRNFNRVEYRGLNLDTLQQLVDNKKVTDTINLEVLRENGLIAKNDLVKILGRGELKTKLNVEVH' A
#
# COMPACT_ATOMS: atom_id res chain seq x y z
N GLU A 1 33.01 -0.75 18.56
CA GLU A 1 33.99 0.33 18.36
C GLU A 1 34.89 0.38 19.59
N GLY A 2 36.13 -0.13 19.51
CA GLY A 2 37.02 -0.37 20.65
C GLY A 2 37.53 0.91 21.35
N GLY A 3 36.62 1.66 21.98
CA GLY A 3 36.89 2.91 22.71
C GLY A 3 36.10 4.12 22.23
N GLN A 4 35.42 4.02 21.08
CA GLN A 4 34.61 5.10 20.53
C GLN A 4 33.15 4.99 20.99
N MET A 5 32.53 6.14 21.26
CA MET A 5 31.11 6.21 21.63
C MET A 5 30.23 5.69 20.49
N PRO A 6 29.40 4.65 20.73
CA PRO A 6 28.55 4.07 19.70
C PRO A 6 27.61 5.10 19.08
N LEU A 7 27.43 5.05 17.76
CA LEU A 7 26.60 5.98 16.99
C LEU A 7 25.19 6.19 17.59
N GLN A 8 24.56 5.10 18.06
CA GLN A 8 23.24 5.12 18.72
C GLN A 8 23.16 5.98 20.00
N ARG A 9 24.30 6.30 20.63
CA ARG A 9 24.38 7.21 21.80
C ARG A 9 24.75 8.63 21.40
N ARG A 10 25.32 8.82 20.21
CA ARG A 10 25.70 10.14 19.67
C ARG A 10 24.53 10.84 19.02
N VAL A 11 23.61 10.08 18.42
CA VAL A 11 22.42 10.61 17.76
C VAL A 11 21.31 10.80 18.79
N PRO A 12 20.66 11.98 18.87
CA PRO A 12 19.53 12.19 19.78
C PRO A 12 18.33 11.35 19.34
N LYS A 13 17.50 10.92 20.29
CA LYS A 13 16.21 10.32 20.00
C LYS A 13 15.22 11.44 19.66
N PHE A 14 14.51 11.32 18.53
CA PHE A 14 13.55 12.33 18.07
C PHE A 14 12.19 11.70 17.73
N GLY A 15 11.13 12.48 17.94
CA GLY A 15 9.75 12.10 17.62
C GLY A 15 9.08 11.20 18.66
N PHE A 16 7.85 10.81 18.35
CA PHE A 16 7.05 9.84 19.11
C PHE A 16 6.31 8.92 18.14
N ARG A 17 5.95 7.72 18.59
CA ARG A 17 5.15 6.78 17.80
C ARG A 17 3.67 6.92 18.19
N ASN A 18 2.82 7.27 17.23
CA ASN A 18 1.37 7.29 17.45
C ASN A 18 0.85 5.86 17.71
N PHE A 19 0.16 5.66 18.83
CA PHE A 19 -0.43 4.37 19.21
C PHE A 19 -1.61 3.97 18.31
N ASN A 20 -2.41 4.94 17.88
CA ASN A 20 -3.59 4.72 17.03
C ASN A 20 -3.29 4.94 15.54
N ARG A 21 -2.05 4.66 15.10
CA ARG A 21 -1.71 4.80 13.67
C ARG A 21 -2.45 3.74 12.87
N VAL A 22 -3.35 4.19 12.00
CA VAL A 22 -3.98 3.34 10.98
C VAL A 22 -3.08 3.32 9.74
N GLU A 23 -2.66 2.13 9.33
CA GLU A 23 -1.81 1.94 8.16
C GLU A 23 -2.66 1.50 6.96
N TYR A 24 -2.52 2.25 5.86
CA TYR A 24 -3.14 1.90 4.59
C TYR A 24 -2.08 1.43 3.62
N ARG A 25 -2.42 0.37 2.90
CA ARG A 25 -1.71 -0.11 1.74
C ARG A 25 -2.10 0.73 0.53
N GLY A 26 -1.14 1.49 0.03
CA GLY A 26 -1.32 2.32 -1.16
C GLY A 26 -1.30 1.46 -2.43
N LEU A 27 -2.40 1.47 -3.18
CA LEU A 27 -2.46 0.90 -4.52
C LEU A 27 -2.63 2.01 -5.54
N ASN A 28 -1.91 1.93 -6.65
CA ASN A 28 -1.87 2.98 -7.66
C ASN A 28 -2.70 2.62 -8.89
N LEU A 29 -3.09 3.63 -9.67
CA LEU A 29 -3.89 3.45 -10.89
C LEU A 29 -3.16 2.58 -11.93
N ASP A 30 -1.84 2.73 -12.06
CA ASP A 30 -1.01 1.86 -12.92
C ASP A 30 -1.18 0.37 -12.60
N THR A 31 -1.30 0.04 -11.32
CA THR A 31 -1.40 -1.33 -10.82
C THR A 31 -2.78 -1.91 -11.10
N LEU A 32 -3.82 -1.09 -10.99
CA LEU A 32 -5.18 -1.48 -11.36
C LEU A 32 -5.30 -1.70 -12.87
N GLN A 33 -4.68 -0.82 -13.69
CA GLN A 33 -4.65 -1.00 -15.13
C GLN A 33 -3.94 -2.31 -15.53
N GLN A 34 -2.82 -2.65 -14.87
CA GLN A 34 -2.15 -3.93 -15.10
C GLN A 34 -3.02 -5.15 -14.78
N LEU A 35 -3.92 -5.08 -13.78
CA LEU A 35 -4.85 -6.18 -13.51
C LEU A 35 -5.87 -6.35 -14.64
N VAL A 36 -6.33 -5.24 -15.21
CA VAL A 36 -7.27 -5.24 -16.34
C VAL A 36 -6.58 -5.74 -17.61
N ASP A 37 -5.38 -5.27 -17.90
CA ASP A 37 -4.60 -5.66 -19.07
C ASP A 37 -4.27 -7.17 -19.04
N ASN A 38 -3.99 -7.71 -17.84
CA ASN A 38 -3.79 -9.14 -17.62
C ASN A 38 -5.10 -9.95 -17.59
N LYS A 39 -6.25 -9.33 -17.90
CA LYS A 39 -7.60 -9.92 -17.90
C LYS A 39 -7.99 -10.59 -16.57
N LYS A 40 -7.40 -10.13 -15.47
CA LYS A 40 -7.69 -10.66 -14.13
C LYS A 40 -8.93 -10.01 -13.52
N VAL A 41 -9.29 -8.82 -14.01
CA VAL A 41 -10.49 -8.08 -13.59
C VAL A 41 -11.08 -7.37 -14.81
N THR A 42 -12.41 -7.37 -14.92
CA THR A 42 -13.11 -6.75 -16.06
C THR A 42 -13.96 -5.55 -15.68
N ASP A 43 -14.51 -5.46 -14.47
CA ASP A 43 -15.49 -4.42 -14.13
C ASP A 43 -15.35 -3.91 -12.68
N THR A 44 -15.33 -4.82 -11.70
CA THR A 44 -15.34 -4.46 -10.28
C THR A 44 -14.07 -4.92 -9.57
N ILE A 45 -13.42 -4.00 -8.86
CA ILE A 45 -12.30 -4.29 -7.94
C ILE A 45 -12.82 -4.22 -6.52
N ASN A 46 -12.79 -5.36 -5.82
CA ASN A 46 -13.08 -5.48 -4.39
C ASN A 46 -11.86 -6.01 -3.63
N LEU A 47 -11.94 -6.05 -2.30
CA LEU A 47 -10.85 -6.55 -1.44
C LEU A 47 -10.48 -8.01 -1.73
N GLU A 48 -11.45 -8.86 -2.04
CA GLU A 48 -11.21 -10.28 -2.32
C GLU A 48 -10.39 -10.47 -3.60
N VAL A 49 -10.73 -9.75 -4.68
CA VAL A 49 -9.99 -9.74 -5.94
C VAL A 49 -8.56 -9.25 -5.73
N LEU A 50 -8.37 -8.18 -4.95
CA LEU A 50 -7.03 -7.70 -4.62
C LEU A 50 -6.22 -8.74 -3.84
N ARG A 51 -6.87 -9.51 -2.96
CA ARG A 51 -6.24 -10.57 -2.17
C ARG A 51 -5.85 -11.77 -3.04
N GLU A 52 -6.75 -12.23 -3.91
CA GLU A 52 -6.48 -13.33 -4.87
C GLU A 52 -5.32 -13.00 -5.81
N ASN A 53 -5.17 -11.72 -6.14
CA ASN A 53 -4.06 -11.22 -6.94
C ASN A 53 -2.78 -10.93 -6.14
N GLY A 54 -2.76 -11.22 -4.83
CA GLY A 54 -1.59 -11.05 -3.97
C GLY A 54 -1.22 -9.60 -3.68
N LEU A 55 -2.12 -8.64 -3.94
CA LEU A 55 -1.84 -7.21 -3.77
C LEU A 55 -2.03 -6.75 -2.33
N ILE A 56 -2.87 -7.44 -1.55
CA ILE A 56 -3.20 -7.10 -0.16
C ILE A 56 -3.27 -8.37 0.71
N ALA A 57 -3.00 -8.23 2.02
CA ALA A 57 -3.29 -9.25 3.01
C ALA A 57 -4.73 -9.12 3.56
N LYS A 58 -5.21 -10.14 4.27
CA LYS A 58 -6.58 -10.20 4.82
C LYS A 58 -6.96 -9.00 5.71
N ASN A 59 -5.99 -8.47 6.45
CA ASN A 59 -6.22 -7.40 7.43
C ASN A 59 -5.69 -6.03 6.95
N ASP A 60 -5.26 -5.92 5.69
CA ASP A 60 -4.75 -4.66 5.16
C ASP A 60 -5.92 -3.73 4.84
N LEU A 61 -5.81 -2.47 5.29
CA LEU A 61 -6.66 -1.39 4.79
C LEU A 61 -6.08 -0.87 3.49
N VAL A 62 -6.91 -0.50 2.53
CA VAL A 62 -6.47 -0.14 1.18
C VAL A 62 -6.81 1.30 0.90
N LYS A 63 -5.88 2.03 0.28
CA LYS A 63 -6.11 3.37 -0.23
C LYS A 63 -5.64 3.47 -1.67
N ILE A 64 -6.51 3.95 -2.55
CA ILE A 64 -6.14 4.18 -3.95
C ILE A 64 -5.41 5.52 -4.07
N LEU A 65 -4.30 5.50 -4.79
CA LEU A 65 -3.40 6.60 -5.04
C LEU A 65 -3.34 6.90 -6.55
N GLY A 66 -3.15 8.17 -6.90
CA GLY A 66 -3.27 8.66 -8.27
C GLY A 66 -2.04 8.50 -9.16
N ARG A 67 -1.14 7.54 -8.91
CA ARG A 67 0.03 7.34 -9.79
C ARG A 67 -0.33 6.51 -11.01
N GLY A 68 0.03 7.02 -12.19
CA GLY A 68 -0.22 6.37 -13.47
C GLY A 68 -1.58 6.74 -14.07
N GLU A 69 -1.92 6.07 -15.16
CA GLU A 69 -3.14 6.32 -15.93
C GLU A 69 -4.05 5.09 -15.88
N LEU A 70 -5.36 5.33 -15.72
CA LEU A 70 -6.40 4.32 -15.86
C LEU A 70 -7.24 4.64 -17.11
N LYS A 71 -7.27 3.72 -18.06
CA LYS A 71 -7.94 3.88 -19.36
C LYS A 71 -9.32 3.21 -19.39
N THR A 72 -9.52 2.23 -18.52
CA THR A 72 -10.74 1.43 -18.45
C THR A 72 -11.64 1.93 -17.32
N LYS A 73 -12.95 1.94 -17.56
CA LYS A 73 -13.93 2.21 -16.51
C LYS A 73 -13.91 1.05 -15.51
N LEU A 74 -13.74 1.34 -14.23
CA LEU A 74 -13.74 0.36 -13.14
C LEU A 74 -14.60 0.86 -11.99
N ASN A 75 -15.37 -0.04 -11.39
CA ASN A 75 -16.02 0.18 -10.11
C ASN A 75 -15.09 -0.29 -8.99
N VAL A 76 -14.66 0.62 -8.13
CA VAL A 76 -13.73 0.30 -7.04
C VAL A 76 -14.46 0.37 -5.71
N GLU A 77 -14.55 -0.78 -5.04
CA GLU A 77 -15.15 -0.93 -3.72
C GLU A 77 -14.04 -1.30 -2.72
N VAL A 78 -13.41 -0.28 -2.16
CA VAL A 78 -12.43 -0.39 -1.08
C VAL A 78 -12.86 0.47 0.11
N HIS A 79 -12.20 0.28 1.25
CA HIS A 79 -12.46 0.98 2.52
C HIS A 79 -12.52 2.51 2.39
#